data_AF-A0A368U4U4-F1
#
_entry.id   AF-A0A368U4U4-F1
#
_cell.length_a   1.000
_cell.length_b   1.000
_cell.length_c   1.000
_cell.angle_alpha   90.00
_cell.angle_beta   90.00
_cell.angle_gamma   90.00
#
_symmetry.space_group_name_H-M   'P 1'
#
loop_
_entity.id
_entity.type
_entity.pdbx_description
1 polymer ?
#
loop_
_entity_poly.entity_id
_entity_poly.type
_entity_poly.pdbx_seq_one_letter_code
_entity_poly.pdbx_strand_id
1 'polypeptide(L)'
;MSDAPTRTDTDGYTLLGDFLSTLSTDTEPKDIEVPALQYREFSEPYYKTRPDYMLAEGVGVHASYNLRGHVTLRGNTLSVSAMGRTAASHLGSVDWFVSAALHDGMQEIDKQNLARGGVSAWPDDDFAPIGHVTFTLPMPPRRLTLQLTGGYFFSNGSGHLASGTTEVTFEIEVEPQ
;
A
#
# COMPACT_ATOMS: atom_id res chain seq x y z
N MET A 1 -5.33 -43.77 80.29
CA MET A 1 -3.90 -43.48 80.05
C MET A 1 -3.28 -44.78 79.58
N SER A 2 -2.85 -44.99 78.34
CA SER A 2 -2.62 -44.08 77.21
C SER A 2 -2.76 -44.91 75.92
N ASP A 3 -3.49 -44.38 74.93
CA ASP A 3 -3.62 -44.99 73.60
C ASP A 3 -2.35 -44.77 72.77
N ALA A 4 -1.98 -45.79 72.00
CA ALA A 4 -0.94 -45.77 70.99
C ALA A 4 -1.51 -45.32 69.63
N PRO A 5 -0.69 -44.75 68.72
CA PRO A 5 -1.19 -44.06 67.53
C PRO A 5 -1.48 -45.03 66.38
N THR A 6 -2.64 -44.87 65.75
CA THR A 6 -2.96 -45.53 64.48
C THR A 6 -2.56 -44.62 63.31
N ARG A 7 -1.73 -45.17 62.42
CA ARG A 7 -1.32 -44.62 61.11
C ARG A 7 -2.52 -44.16 60.27
N THR A 8 -2.44 -42.97 59.70
CA THR A 8 -3.20 -42.58 58.50
C THR A 8 -2.32 -42.79 57.27
N ASP A 9 -2.49 -43.93 56.62
CA ASP A 9 -2.18 -44.10 55.20
C ASP A 9 -3.51 -43.93 54.46
N THR A 10 -3.64 -42.89 53.66
CA THR A 10 -4.56 -42.91 52.52
C THR A 10 -4.03 -41.96 51.45
N ASP A 11 -3.49 -42.57 50.41
CA ASP A 11 -3.09 -41.96 49.15
C ASP A 11 -4.21 -41.08 48.59
N GLY A 12 -3.98 -39.77 48.57
CA GLY A 12 -4.86 -38.79 47.95
C GLY A 12 -4.54 -38.63 46.48
N TYR A 13 -4.98 -39.57 45.63
CA TYR A 13 -5.09 -39.29 44.20
C TYR A 13 -6.17 -38.22 44.02
N THR A 14 -5.75 -36.98 43.74
CA THR A 14 -6.67 -35.89 43.39
C THR A 14 -7.30 -36.24 42.05
N LEU A 15 -8.59 -36.52 42.04
CA LEU A 15 -9.35 -36.77 40.82
C LEU A 15 -9.29 -35.52 39.94
N LEU A 16 -9.02 -35.71 38.64
CA LEU A 16 -9.02 -34.66 37.61
C LEU A 16 -10.32 -33.81 37.60
N GLY A 17 -11.40 -34.34 38.20
CA GLY A 17 -12.66 -33.63 38.41
C GLY A 17 -12.56 -32.41 39.32
N ASP A 18 -11.73 -32.44 40.38
CA ASP A 18 -11.61 -31.32 41.33
C ASP A 18 -10.83 -30.13 40.75
N PHE A 19 -10.00 -30.37 39.73
CA PHE A 19 -9.29 -29.31 39.02
C PHE A 19 -10.22 -28.51 38.09
N LEU A 20 -11.23 -29.17 37.51
CA LEU A 20 -12.21 -28.50 36.66
C LEU A 20 -13.25 -27.70 37.47
N SER A 21 -13.49 -28.10 38.72
CA SER A 21 -14.40 -27.40 39.65
C SER A 21 -13.87 -26.04 40.12
N THR A 22 -12.55 -25.84 40.08
CA THR A 22 -11.90 -24.58 40.50
C THR A 22 -11.58 -23.64 39.34
N LEU A 23 -11.83 -24.08 38.10
CA LEU A 23 -11.72 -23.27 36.89
C LEU A 23 -13.01 -22.50 36.54
N SER A 24 -14.01 -22.48 37.43
CA SER A 24 -15.10 -21.50 37.35
C SER A 24 -14.62 -20.17 37.95
N THR A 25 -13.55 -19.61 37.39
CA THR A 25 -13.27 -18.20 37.58
C THR A 25 -14.34 -17.46 36.80
N ASP A 26 -15.39 -17.08 37.51
CA ASP A 26 -16.43 -16.12 37.14
C ASP A 26 -15.78 -14.75 36.90
N THR A 27 -14.94 -14.72 35.87
CA THR A 27 -14.33 -13.51 35.36
C THR A 27 -15.30 -13.08 34.29
N GLU A 28 -16.18 -12.14 34.62
CA GLU A 28 -16.94 -11.41 33.60
C GLU A 28 -15.94 -11.06 32.48
N PRO A 29 -16.25 -11.36 31.21
CA PRO A 29 -15.42 -10.91 30.11
C PRO A 29 -15.36 -9.40 30.25
N LYS A 30 -14.21 -8.86 30.69
CA LYS A 30 -13.96 -7.43 30.60
C LYS A 30 -14.21 -7.09 29.14
N ASP A 31 -15.18 -6.23 28.88
CA ASP A 31 -15.38 -5.65 27.56
C ASP A 31 -14.04 -5.04 27.14
N ILE A 32 -13.32 -5.77 26.30
CA ILE A 32 -12.12 -5.25 25.64
C ILE A 32 -12.69 -4.30 24.60
N GLU A 33 -12.82 -3.03 24.96
CA GLU A 33 -13.09 -1.97 24.00
C GLU A 33 -11.93 -1.96 23.00
N VAL A 34 -12.14 -2.63 21.86
CA VAL A 34 -11.22 -2.52 20.73
C VAL A 34 -11.42 -1.10 20.19
N PRO A 35 -10.39 -0.23 20.28
CA PRO A 35 -10.54 1.13 19.79
C PRO A 35 -10.92 1.07 18.31
N ALA A 36 -11.93 1.85 17.93
CA ALA A 36 -12.31 1.99 16.53
C ALA A 36 -11.07 2.49 15.78
N LEU A 37 -10.67 1.78 14.72
CA LEU A 37 -9.53 2.19 13.89
C LEU A 37 -10.03 3.07 12.76
N GLN A 38 -9.20 4.03 12.37
CA GLN A 38 -9.36 4.84 11.17
C GLN A 38 -8.06 4.85 10.36
N TYR A 39 -8.18 5.17 9.08
CA TYR A 39 -7.01 5.42 8.25
C TYR A 39 -6.37 6.76 8.63
N ARG A 40 -5.04 6.77 8.76
CA ARG A 40 -4.28 8.00 8.99
C ARG A 40 -4.32 8.84 7.72
N GLU A 41 -4.92 10.03 7.79
CA GLU A 41 -4.98 10.94 6.66
C GLU A 41 -3.60 11.54 6.35
N PHE A 42 -3.28 11.68 5.07
CA PHE A 42 -2.05 12.32 4.63
C PHE A 42 -2.19 12.95 3.24
N SER A 43 -1.22 13.79 2.90
CA SER A 43 -1.19 14.56 1.66
C SER A 43 0.27 14.79 1.29
N GLU A 44 0.84 13.91 0.47
CA GLU A 44 2.27 13.88 0.19
C GLU A 44 2.57 14.01 -1.32
N PRO A 45 3.42 14.98 -1.72
CA PRO A 45 3.95 15.01 -3.06
C PRO A 45 5.04 13.96 -3.24
N TYR A 46 5.23 13.50 -4.48
CA TYR A 46 6.36 12.65 -4.82
C TYR A 46 7.05 13.11 -6.09
N TYR A 47 8.34 12.83 -6.17
CA TYR A 47 9.18 13.09 -7.32
C TYR A 47 10.22 11.98 -7.46
N LYS A 48 10.30 11.38 -8.64
CA LYS A 48 11.19 10.26 -8.91
C LYS A 48 11.84 10.41 -10.28
N THR A 49 13.16 10.33 -10.29
CA THR A 49 13.96 10.37 -11.52
C THR A 49 14.41 8.97 -11.87
N ARG A 50 14.25 8.58 -13.14
CA ARG A 50 14.84 7.38 -13.70
C ARG A 50 15.87 7.76 -14.74
N PRO A 51 17.16 7.45 -14.54
CA PRO A 51 18.12 7.44 -15.62
C PRO A 51 17.83 6.23 -16.51
N ASP A 52 17.69 6.43 -17.82
CA ASP A 52 17.42 5.34 -18.75
C ASP A 52 17.96 5.64 -20.15
N TYR A 53 18.18 4.58 -20.93
CA TYR A 53 18.70 4.66 -22.28
C TYR A 53 18.08 3.57 -23.17
N MET A 54 17.52 3.97 -24.31
CA MET A 54 16.90 3.03 -25.26
C MET A 54 17.73 2.97 -26.53
N LEU A 55 17.94 1.78 -27.09
CA LEU A 55 18.69 1.61 -28.33
C LEU A 55 17.72 1.59 -29.52
N ALA A 56 17.80 2.60 -30.39
CA ALA A 56 16.99 2.76 -31.60
C ALA A 56 17.90 2.66 -32.83
N GLU A 57 17.80 1.58 -33.61
CA GLU A 57 18.48 1.47 -34.92
C GLU A 57 20.00 1.76 -34.89
N GLY A 58 20.69 1.43 -33.79
CA GLY A 58 22.14 1.64 -33.63
C GLY A 58 22.53 3.02 -33.09
N VAL A 59 21.57 3.92 -32.86
CA VAL A 59 21.74 5.17 -32.10
C VAL A 59 20.98 5.04 -30.79
N GLY A 60 21.55 5.45 -29.67
CA GLY A 60 20.81 5.38 -28.43
C GLY A 60 20.14 6.70 -28.04
N VAL A 61 18.91 6.59 -27.60
CA VAL A 61 18.01 7.66 -27.19
C VAL A 61 18.11 7.83 -25.68
N HIS A 62 18.33 9.08 -25.25
CA HIS A 62 18.29 9.42 -23.84
C HIS A 62 16.85 9.27 -23.31
N ALA A 63 16.60 8.15 -22.62
CA ALA A 63 15.27 7.72 -22.20
C ALA A 63 14.94 8.10 -20.74
N SER A 64 15.85 8.82 -20.09
CA SER A 64 15.64 9.26 -18.72
C SER A 64 14.39 10.11 -18.59
N TYR A 65 13.67 9.92 -17.49
CA TYR A 65 12.46 10.67 -17.22
C TYR A 65 12.31 11.04 -15.75
N ASN A 66 11.43 12.00 -15.51
CA ASN A 66 10.96 12.40 -14.19
C ASN A 66 9.47 12.09 -14.08
N LEU A 67 9.11 11.36 -13.03
CA LEU A 67 7.74 11.16 -12.60
C LEU A 67 7.50 12.03 -11.37
N ARG A 68 6.42 12.81 -11.37
CA ARG A 68 6.00 13.52 -10.17
C ARG A 68 4.51 13.39 -9.98
N GLY A 69 4.04 13.65 -8.77
CA GLY A 69 2.62 13.58 -8.50
C GLY A 69 2.32 13.86 -7.04
N HIS A 70 1.11 13.48 -6.66
CA HIS A 70 0.62 13.70 -5.32
C HIS A 70 -0.30 12.54 -4.91
N VAL A 71 -0.15 12.09 -3.67
CA VAL A 71 -1.01 11.08 -3.03
C VAL A 71 -1.71 11.72 -1.86
N THR A 72 -3.03 11.58 -1.80
CA THR A 72 -3.86 12.13 -0.74
C THR A 72 -4.80 11.05 -0.22
N LEU A 73 -4.83 10.87 1.09
CA LEU A 73 -5.78 10.01 1.77
C LEU A 73 -6.67 10.86 2.67
N ARG A 74 -7.99 10.81 2.44
CA ARG A 74 -9.01 11.43 3.29
C ARG A 74 -10.12 10.43 3.58
N GLY A 75 -10.42 10.21 4.86
CA GLY A 75 -11.26 9.10 5.30
C GLY A 75 -10.76 7.78 4.72
N ASN A 76 -11.61 7.11 3.93
CA ASN A 76 -11.25 5.88 3.21
C ASN A 76 -11.01 6.11 1.71
N THR A 77 -10.87 7.37 1.26
CA THR A 77 -10.68 7.69 -0.16
C THR A 77 -9.23 8.08 -0.41
N LEU A 78 -8.53 7.25 -1.19
CA LEU A 78 -7.14 7.47 -1.59
C LEU A 78 -7.11 7.98 -3.04
N SER A 79 -6.64 9.21 -3.23
CA SER A 79 -6.47 9.81 -4.55
C SER A 79 -5.00 9.91 -4.92
N VAL A 80 -4.68 9.48 -6.13
CA VAL A 80 -3.32 9.48 -6.69
C VAL A 80 -3.34 10.24 -8.00
N SER A 81 -2.36 11.13 -8.20
CA SER A 81 -2.15 11.84 -9.46
C SER A 81 -0.71 11.71 -9.91
N ALA A 82 -0.47 11.70 -11.23
CA ALA A 82 0.86 11.64 -11.80
C ALA A 82 1.01 12.52 -13.04
N MET A 83 2.22 13.06 -13.19
CA MET A 83 2.71 13.78 -14.37
C MET A 83 4.11 13.28 -14.73
N GLY A 84 4.46 13.35 -16.01
CA GLY A 84 5.72 12.84 -16.53
C GLY A 84 6.45 13.87 -17.39
N ARG A 85 7.77 13.85 -17.32
CA ARG A 85 8.64 14.65 -18.20
C ARG A 85 9.78 13.80 -18.72
N THR A 86 10.08 13.91 -20.00
CA THR A 86 11.25 13.28 -20.64
C THR A 86 11.78 14.18 -21.75
N ALA A 87 13.10 14.21 -21.91
CA ALA A 87 13.74 14.89 -23.04
C ALA A 87 13.42 14.22 -24.38
N ALA A 88 13.03 12.94 -24.37
CA ALA A 88 12.65 12.20 -25.57
C ALA A 88 11.43 12.80 -26.30
N SER A 89 10.60 13.57 -25.58
CA SER A 89 9.45 14.29 -26.17
C SER A 89 9.84 15.33 -27.23
N HIS A 90 11.09 15.78 -27.26
CA HIS A 90 11.59 16.69 -28.30
C HIS A 90 11.97 15.97 -29.60
N LEU A 91 12.13 14.64 -29.56
CA LEU A 91 12.62 13.82 -30.68
C LEU A 91 11.52 12.95 -31.31
N GLY A 92 10.36 12.88 -30.68
CA GLY A 92 9.24 12.03 -31.10
C GLY A 92 8.06 12.13 -30.14
N SER A 93 7.11 11.21 -30.31
CA SER A 93 5.92 11.12 -29.47
C SER A 93 6.17 10.28 -28.22
N VAL A 94 5.50 10.66 -27.13
CA VAL A 94 5.63 10.02 -25.82
C VAL A 94 4.25 9.69 -25.27
N ASP A 95 4.01 8.41 -25.04
CA ASP A 95 2.79 7.90 -24.43
C ASP A 95 3.09 7.41 -23.01
N TRP A 96 2.64 8.17 -22.02
CA TRP A 96 2.86 7.85 -20.61
C TRP A 96 1.91 6.78 -20.10
N PHE A 97 2.40 5.95 -19.19
CA PHE A 97 1.57 5.05 -18.40
C PHE A 97 2.02 5.06 -16.94
N VAL A 98 1.05 5.03 -16.04
CA VAL A 98 1.25 4.76 -14.61
C VAL A 98 0.11 3.86 -14.16
N SER A 99 0.45 2.80 -13.45
CA SER A 99 -0.50 1.94 -12.74
C SER A 99 -0.32 2.13 -11.24
N ALA A 100 -1.42 2.22 -10.52
CA ALA A 100 -1.46 2.19 -9.07
C ALA A 100 -2.02 0.84 -8.63
N ALA A 101 -1.27 0.13 -7.78
CA ALA A 101 -1.67 -1.13 -7.18
C ALA A 101 -1.74 -0.96 -5.66
N LEU A 102 -2.81 -1.45 -5.07
CA LEU A 102 -3.03 -1.46 -3.63
C LEU A 102 -2.79 -2.88 -3.13
N HIS A 103 -1.97 -3.01 -2.10
CA HIS A 103 -1.58 -4.28 -1.53
C HIS A 103 -1.96 -4.39 -0.06
N ASP A 104 -2.44 -5.58 0.33
CA ASP A 104 -2.53 -6.03 1.72
C ASP A 104 -1.42 -7.05 1.96
N GLY A 105 -0.31 -6.59 2.55
CA GLY A 105 0.93 -7.36 2.63
C GLY A 105 1.47 -7.72 1.24
N MET A 106 1.49 -9.01 0.90
CA MET A 106 1.93 -9.49 -0.42
C MET A 106 0.80 -9.62 -1.45
N GLN A 107 -0.46 -9.46 -1.02
CA GLN A 107 -1.62 -9.65 -1.90
C GLN A 107 -2.01 -8.33 -2.57
N GLU A 108 -2.03 -8.28 -3.90
CA GLU A 108 -2.68 -7.20 -4.66
C GLU A 108 -4.20 -7.30 -4.48
N ILE A 109 -4.82 -6.25 -3.95
CA ILE A 109 -6.26 -6.19 -3.67
C ILE A 109 -7.03 -5.33 -4.69
N ASP A 110 -6.37 -4.33 -5.28
CA ASP A 110 -6.91 -3.55 -6.38
C ASP A 110 -5.76 -3.00 -7.23
N LYS A 111 -5.99 -2.81 -8.53
CA LYS A 111 -5.02 -2.23 -9.46
C LYS A 111 -5.72 -1.49 -10.57
N GLN A 112 -5.30 -0.24 -10.77
CA GLN A 112 -5.92 0.64 -11.74
C GLN A 112 -4.86 1.48 -12.47
N ASN A 113 -5.06 1.67 -13.78
CA ASN A 113 -4.25 2.60 -14.56
C ASN A 113 -4.73 4.03 -14.31
N LEU A 114 -3.78 4.96 -14.18
CA LEU A 114 -4.12 6.38 -14.12
C LEU A 114 -4.67 6.80 -15.47
N ALA A 115 -5.81 7.50 -15.44
CA ALA A 115 -6.46 7.98 -16.64
C ALA A 115 -6.60 9.50 -16.61
N ARG A 116 -6.53 10.11 -17.79
CA ARG A 116 -6.89 11.52 -18.00
C ARG A 116 -8.42 11.62 -17.99
N GLY A 117 -9.00 11.80 -16.81
CA GLY A 117 -10.43 12.09 -16.62
C GLY A 117 -10.64 13.19 -15.58
N GLY A 118 -11.89 13.59 -15.32
CA GLY A 118 -12.25 14.46 -14.20
C GLY A 118 -11.84 15.94 -14.32
N VAL A 119 -11.99 16.66 -13.20
CA VAL A 119 -11.67 18.09 -13.08
C VAL A 119 -10.22 18.24 -12.60
N SER A 120 -9.25 17.94 -13.46
CA SER A 120 -7.84 18.16 -13.13
C SER A 120 -7.38 19.53 -13.60
N ALA A 121 -7.12 20.43 -12.66
CA ALA A 121 -6.32 21.63 -12.86
C ALA A 121 -4.84 21.23 -12.83
N TRP A 122 -4.33 20.73 -13.96
CA TRP A 122 -2.90 20.44 -14.09
C TRP A 122 -2.10 21.74 -14.13
N PRO A 123 -0.94 21.81 -13.46
CA PRO A 123 -0.02 22.94 -13.63
C PRO A 123 0.36 23.13 -15.10
N ASP A 124 0.46 24.38 -15.53
CA ASP A 124 0.95 24.75 -16.85
C ASP A 124 2.48 24.84 -16.83
N ASP A 125 3.14 23.69 -16.91
CA ASP A 125 4.60 23.57 -16.96
C ASP A 125 5.07 22.42 -17.87
N ASP A 126 6.38 22.15 -17.90
CA ASP A 126 7.00 21.16 -18.80
C ASP A 126 6.64 19.68 -18.49
N PHE A 127 5.76 19.42 -17.53
CA PHE A 127 5.31 18.06 -17.23
C PHE A 127 4.00 17.76 -17.98
N ALA A 128 4.01 16.67 -18.74
CA ALA A 128 2.81 16.16 -19.36
C ALA A 128 1.92 15.48 -18.30
N PRO A 129 0.62 15.79 -18.24
CA PRO A 129 -0.29 15.12 -17.32
C PRO A 129 -0.42 13.64 -17.70
N ILE A 130 -0.26 12.72 -16.76
CA ILE A 130 -0.48 11.29 -17.02
C ILE A 130 -1.93 10.96 -16.69
N GLY A 131 -2.39 11.37 -15.52
CA GLY A 131 -3.75 11.16 -15.08
C GLY A 131 -3.85 11.07 -13.57
N HIS A 132 -5.02 10.66 -13.12
CA HIS A 132 -5.29 10.41 -11.72
C HIS A 132 -6.16 9.16 -11.56
N VAL A 133 -6.24 8.65 -10.34
CA VAL A 133 -7.10 7.55 -9.95
C VAL A 133 -7.50 7.72 -8.49
N THR A 134 -8.65 7.18 -8.13
CA THR A 134 -9.15 7.18 -6.76
C THR A 134 -9.53 5.76 -6.36
N PHE A 135 -9.07 5.34 -5.19
CA PHE A 135 -9.42 4.08 -4.56
C PHE A 135 -10.33 4.33 -3.36
N THR A 136 -11.31 3.45 -3.18
CA THR A 136 -12.03 3.32 -1.92
C THR A 136 -11.34 2.23 -1.11
N LEU A 137 -10.69 2.60 -0.02
CA LEU A 137 -10.00 1.68 0.86
C LEU A 137 -10.99 0.74 1.56
N PRO A 138 -10.61 -0.53 1.76
CA PRO A 138 -11.46 -1.52 2.40
C PRO A 138 -11.77 -1.16 3.85
N MET A 139 -12.94 -1.58 4.32
CA MET A 139 -13.30 -1.57 5.75
C MET A 139 -13.36 -3.04 6.25
N PRO A 140 -12.94 -3.33 7.49
CA PRO A 140 -12.40 -2.40 8.48
C PRO A 140 -11.00 -1.87 8.12
N PRO A 141 -10.60 -0.68 8.63
CA PRO A 141 -9.28 -0.12 8.35
C PRO A 141 -8.15 -1.06 8.75
N ARG A 142 -7.20 -1.21 7.85
CA ARG A 142 -6.01 -2.05 8.01
C ARG A 142 -4.82 -1.41 7.30
N ARG A 143 -3.60 -1.81 7.68
CA ARG A 143 -2.39 -1.33 7.00
C ARG A 143 -2.37 -1.82 5.56
N LEU A 144 -2.06 -0.93 4.63
CA LEU A 144 -1.99 -1.24 3.20
C LEU A 144 -0.75 -0.58 2.60
N THR A 145 -0.38 -1.03 1.41
CA THR A 145 0.72 -0.46 0.65
C THR A 145 0.21 -0.02 -0.71
N LEU A 146 0.42 1.25 -1.06
CA LEU A 146 0.20 1.74 -2.41
C LEU A 146 1.52 1.64 -3.18
N GLN A 147 1.52 0.95 -4.31
CA GLN A 147 2.63 0.89 -5.24
C GLN A 147 2.25 1.54 -6.58
N LEU A 148 3.03 2.52 -7.00
CA LEU A 148 2.91 3.17 -8.29
C LEU A 148 4.01 2.67 -9.20
N THR A 149 3.64 2.11 -10.35
CA THR A 149 4.59 1.67 -11.39
C THR A 149 4.34 2.49 -12.65
N GLY A 150 5.35 3.25 -13.07
CA GLY A 150 5.23 4.17 -14.20
C GLY A 150 6.37 4.07 -15.20
N GLY A 151 6.10 4.49 -16.44
CA GLY A 151 7.05 4.57 -17.54
C GLY A 151 6.42 5.26 -18.74
N TYR A 152 7.08 5.18 -19.90
CA TYR A 152 6.51 5.68 -21.14
C TYR A 152 6.92 4.84 -22.35
N PHE A 153 6.09 4.91 -23.39
CA PHE A 153 6.43 4.46 -24.72
C PHE A 153 6.89 5.64 -25.56
N PHE A 154 8.02 5.48 -26.24
CA PHE A 154 8.54 6.42 -27.20
C PHE A 154 8.24 5.90 -28.60
N SER A 155 7.76 6.79 -29.47
CA SER A 155 7.70 6.52 -30.89
C SER A 155 8.33 7.66 -31.69
N ASN A 156 9.21 7.30 -32.61
CA ASN A 156 9.61 8.15 -33.71
C ASN A 156 9.26 7.41 -35.01
N GLY A 157 9.26 8.11 -36.15
CA GLY A 157 8.90 7.51 -37.44
C GLY A 157 9.71 6.26 -37.84
N SER A 158 10.77 5.92 -37.10
CA SER A 158 11.63 4.77 -37.34
C SER A 158 11.56 3.66 -36.27
N GLY A 159 10.83 3.83 -35.17
CA GLY A 159 10.70 2.77 -34.16
C GLY A 159 9.82 3.10 -32.96
N HIS A 160 9.42 2.04 -32.25
CA HIS A 160 8.69 2.12 -30.99
C HIS A 160 9.53 1.47 -29.89
N LEU A 161 9.77 2.19 -28.80
CA LEU A 161 10.60 1.75 -27.68
C LEU A 161 9.86 2.00 -26.37
N ALA A 162 10.12 1.19 -25.36
CA ALA A 162 9.58 1.37 -24.03
C ALA A 162 10.70 1.71 -23.07
N SER A 163 10.51 2.74 -22.24
CA SER A 163 11.40 2.99 -21.12
C SER A 163 11.24 1.87 -20.10
N GLY A 164 12.26 1.66 -19.27
CA GLY A 164 12.08 0.88 -18.06
C GLY A 164 11.11 1.56 -17.07
N THR A 165 10.57 0.77 -16.16
CA THR A 165 9.54 1.21 -15.22
C THR A 165 10.10 1.56 -13.85
N THR A 166 9.60 2.64 -13.28
CA THR A 166 9.96 3.11 -11.95
C THR A 166 8.86 2.84 -10.96
N GLU A 167 9.26 2.47 -9.75
CA GLU A 167 8.37 2.18 -8.64
C GLU A 167 8.46 3.27 -7.56
N VAL A 168 7.30 3.67 -7.04
CA VAL A 168 7.13 4.55 -5.88
C VAL A 168 6.13 3.91 -4.94
N THR A 169 6.48 3.80 -3.67
CA THR A 169 5.69 3.06 -2.67
C THR A 169 5.31 3.98 -1.52
N PHE A 170 4.08 3.85 -1.02
CA PHE A 170 3.58 4.55 0.15
C PHE A 170 2.96 3.55 1.12
N GLU A 171 3.22 3.72 2.41
CA GLU A 171 2.57 2.97 3.46
C GLU A 171 1.31 3.72 3.92
N ILE A 172 0.19 3.00 3.97
CA ILE A 172 -1.08 3.51 4.46
C ILE A 172 -1.25 2.96 5.88
N GLU A 173 -1.14 3.86 6.85
CA GLU A 173 -1.23 3.55 8.25
C GLU A 173 -2.67 3.65 8.77
N VAL A 174 -2.89 2.99 9.92
CA VAL A 174 -4.13 3.10 10.69
C VAL A 174 -3.80 3.62 12.08
N GLU A 175 -4.72 4.40 12.62
CA GLU A 175 -4.63 5.02 13.94
C GLU A 175 -5.94 4.81 14.71
N PRO A 176 -5.91 4.82 16.05
CA PRO A 176 -7.13 4.84 16.84
C PRO A 176 -7.92 6.13 16.57
N GLN A 177 -9.24 5.99 16.47
CA GLN A 177 -10.20 7.08 16.31
C GLN A 177 -10.38 7.88 17.61
#